data_AF-A0A9D7VY57-F1
#
_entry.id   AF-A0A9D7VY57-F1
#
_cell.length_a   1.000
_cell.length_b   1.000
_cell.length_c   1.000
_cell.angle_alpha   90.00
_cell.angle_beta   90.00
_cell.angle_gamma   90.00
#
_symmetry.space_group_name_H-M   'P 1'
#
loop_
_entity.id
_entity.type
_entity.pdbx_description
1 polymer ?
#
loop_
_entity_poly.entity_id
_entity_poly.type
_entity_poly.pdbx_seq_one_letter_code
_entity_poly.pdbx_strand_id
1 'polypeptide(L)'
;MKRTLRLLCILLLTIVGTHATYAADDVTPLDITFKRQAVGRFTFDEGSAIPLSGFTPNQVVNLTTEYPQIPITRESCHYTIDGSLLRVTSEKAAESALWMGGFNPFATFDVSFAESQKQSGTAGVEFATPDNQNRVSVVACFDAGQCRSLRWSVLVKGKQLEEKNTNLKKPARGPFTLRVQLLGSGLNVFLVRNGRNEVVSTHDFSKLIDLRQKKHIRSFEFRLLTQLNAGQEIVINQVNASLTTGVGQADICALTYEDGSPLLDNGRLWFTMSVRGRHLPHPLQGVFSLNPSVFDVRLESIIVFDRGDGLLRNEIASHIFYDRNAEQWRGLTVGFSAEGDPQKIEPKQLWAVSSQRDPRFGFTIMKASKVDMPGGEEDPHIIYDARVQKWRVLVCTKGGPGYPATLYEADHWNGPFKQIAGPVDINSTGCLLQKFGGQYYALFGGKGGQFHVYSYPELNALGALDMDRPPWSEGENSRCWPNVIPLPEGYPAPYIALSMDRANYPGLKGWTYGALYLYHGHVK
;
A
#
# COMPACT_ATOMS: atom_id res chain seq x y z
N MET A 1 -47.49 12.10 -52.85
CA MET A 1 -46.57 12.87 -51.97
C MET A 1 -47.18 13.47 -50.69
N LYS A 2 -48.49 13.33 -50.38
CA LYS A 2 -49.09 13.87 -49.13
C LYS A 2 -49.39 12.83 -48.02
N ARG A 3 -49.17 11.54 -48.28
CA ARG A 3 -49.38 10.45 -47.28
C ARG A 3 -48.10 9.96 -46.60
N THR A 4 -46.94 10.12 -47.23
CA THR A 4 -45.65 9.71 -46.67
C THR A 4 -45.08 10.69 -45.64
N LEU A 5 -45.48 11.97 -45.68
CA LEU A 5 -45.01 12.99 -44.72
C LEU A 5 -45.73 12.95 -43.36
N ARG A 6 -46.96 12.40 -43.30
CA ARG A 6 -47.70 12.27 -42.04
C ARG A 6 -47.23 11.11 -41.16
N LEU A 7 -46.68 10.05 -41.75
CA LEU A 7 -46.11 8.94 -40.98
C LEU A 7 -44.78 9.30 -40.33
N LEU A 8 -43.97 10.17 -40.97
CA LEU A 8 -42.68 10.59 -40.42
C LEU A 8 -42.85 11.49 -39.18
N CYS A 9 -43.87 12.35 -39.14
CA CYS A 9 -44.15 13.18 -37.97
C CYS A 9 -44.70 12.38 -36.78
N ILE A 10 -45.45 11.29 -37.02
CA ILE A 10 -45.95 10.43 -35.93
C ILE A 10 -44.82 9.56 -35.37
N LEU A 11 -43.88 9.11 -36.21
CA LEU A 11 -42.71 8.35 -35.75
C LEU A 11 -41.70 9.23 -34.96
N LEU A 12 -41.55 10.51 -35.33
CA LEU A 12 -40.72 11.47 -34.59
C LEU A 12 -41.37 11.96 -33.28
N LEU A 13 -42.70 11.96 -33.17
CA LEU A 13 -43.41 12.28 -31.93
C LEU A 13 -43.49 11.09 -30.94
N THR A 14 -43.30 9.86 -31.41
CA THR A 14 -43.17 8.67 -30.53
C THR A 14 -41.74 8.41 -30.02
N ILE A 15 -40.71 9.07 -30.59
CA ILE A 15 -39.33 9.01 -30.08
C ILE A 15 -39.03 10.12 -29.06
N VAL A 16 -39.93 11.09 -28.90
CA VAL A 16 -39.79 12.23 -27.96
C VAL A 16 -40.75 12.13 -26.75
N GLY A 17 -41.58 11.09 -26.67
CA GLY A 17 -42.48 10.85 -25.55
C GLY A 17 -41.96 9.75 -24.63
N THR A 18 -41.64 10.12 -23.39
CA THR A 18 -41.26 9.27 -22.24
C THR A 18 -39.80 8.79 -22.15
N HIS A 19 -38.83 9.69 -22.37
CA HIS A 19 -37.88 9.87 -21.26
C HIS A 19 -38.58 10.77 -20.24
N ALA A 20 -39.45 10.15 -19.44
CA ALA A 20 -39.64 10.68 -18.11
C ALA A 20 -38.24 10.68 -17.51
N THR A 21 -37.61 11.86 -17.46
CA THR A 21 -36.77 12.20 -16.35
C THR A 21 -37.63 11.87 -15.13
N TYR A 22 -37.49 10.65 -14.62
CA TYR A 22 -37.53 10.46 -13.20
C TYR A 22 -36.59 11.55 -12.71
N ALA A 23 -37.16 12.62 -12.16
CA ALA A 23 -36.50 13.30 -11.07
C ALA A 23 -36.23 12.16 -10.10
N ALA A 24 -35.05 11.54 -10.21
CA ALA A 24 -34.54 10.73 -9.14
C ALA A 24 -34.63 11.69 -7.96
N ASP A 25 -35.43 11.35 -6.96
CA ASP A 25 -35.47 12.08 -5.70
C ASP A 25 -34.01 12.42 -5.38
N ASP A 26 -33.71 13.70 -5.09
CA ASP A 26 -32.35 14.19 -4.85
C ASP A 26 -31.83 13.55 -3.56
N VAL A 27 -31.47 12.27 -3.62
CA VAL A 27 -30.93 11.49 -2.50
C VAL A 27 -29.64 12.17 -2.09
N THR A 28 -29.61 12.63 -0.85
CA THR A 28 -28.42 13.21 -0.23
C THR A 28 -27.69 12.13 0.58
N PRO A 29 -26.42 12.37 0.97
CA PRO A 29 -25.70 11.43 1.84
C PRO A 29 -26.39 11.20 3.20
N LEU A 30 -27.22 12.14 3.66
CA LEU A 30 -27.89 12.08 4.97
C LEU A 30 -29.14 11.17 4.95
N ASP A 31 -29.65 10.88 3.76
CA ASP A 31 -30.81 10.02 3.53
C ASP A 31 -30.44 8.54 3.50
N ILE A 32 -29.15 8.21 3.62
CA ILE A 32 -28.63 6.85 3.50
C ILE A 32 -28.22 6.32 4.88
N THR A 33 -28.67 5.11 5.23
CA THR A 33 -28.14 4.34 6.37
C THR A 33 -27.15 3.29 5.88
N PHE A 34 -25.94 3.30 6.44
CA PHE A 34 -24.87 2.36 6.13
C PHE A 34 -24.80 1.26 7.18
N LYS A 35 -25.08 0.01 6.77
CA LYS A 35 -25.02 -1.17 7.62
C LYS A 35 -23.75 -1.97 7.39
N ARG A 36 -23.00 -2.24 8.45
CA ARG A 36 -21.77 -3.04 8.38
C ARG A 36 -22.07 -4.46 7.94
N GLN A 37 -21.40 -4.89 6.86
CA GLN A 37 -21.55 -6.23 6.29
C GLN A 37 -20.37 -7.14 6.61
N ALA A 38 -19.16 -6.60 6.54
CA ALA A 38 -17.95 -7.40 6.70
C ALA A 38 -16.80 -6.59 7.30
N VAL A 39 -15.85 -7.32 7.89
CA VAL A 39 -14.59 -6.79 8.41
C VAL A 39 -13.48 -7.80 8.14
N GLY A 40 -12.29 -7.31 7.78
CA GLY A 40 -11.14 -8.15 7.50
C GLY A 40 -9.84 -7.42 7.75
N ARG A 41 -8.85 -8.14 8.31
CA ARG A 41 -7.49 -7.66 8.49
C ARG A 41 -6.57 -8.46 7.59
N PHE A 42 -6.02 -7.82 6.58
CA PHE A 42 -5.21 -8.44 5.55
C PHE A 42 -3.73 -8.33 5.92
N THR A 43 -3.33 -8.91 7.05
CA THR A 43 -1.92 -8.86 7.47
C THR A 43 -1.11 -9.93 6.72
N PHE A 44 -0.20 -9.49 5.85
CA PHE A 44 0.60 -10.36 4.98
C PHE A 44 -0.23 -11.45 4.31
N ASP A 45 -1.35 -11.05 3.72
CA ASP A 45 -2.30 -11.97 3.10
C ASP A 45 -1.65 -12.72 1.93
N GLU A 46 -1.44 -14.01 2.11
CA GLU A 46 -0.76 -14.87 1.13
C GLU A 46 -1.60 -15.05 -0.14
N GLY A 47 -2.93 -15.02 -0.01
CA GLY A 47 -3.85 -15.19 -1.14
C GLY A 47 -3.82 -14.05 -2.16
N SER A 48 -3.29 -12.89 -1.76
CA SER A 48 -3.14 -11.72 -2.63
C SER A 48 -1.69 -11.23 -2.77
N ALA A 49 -0.71 -12.00 -2.28
CA ALA A 49 0.69 -11.67 -2.44
C ALA A 49 1.11 -11.74 -3.92
N ILE A 50 1.82 -10.73 -4.41
CA ILE A 50 2.31 -10.66 -5.79
C ILE A 50 3.73 -11.24 -5.81
N PRO A 51 3.96 -12.41 -6.43
CA PRO A 51 5.27 -13.08 -6.39
C PRO A 51 6.33 -12.29 -7.17
N LEU A 52 7.54 -12.21 -6.62
CA LEU A 52 8.72 -11.64 -7.28
C LEU A 52 9.75 -12.73 -7.59
N SER A 53 10.10 -13.55 -6.60
CA SER A 53 10.91 -14.75 -6.77
C SER A 53 10.60 -15.77 -5.69
N GLY A 54 10.94 -17.04 -5.94
CA GLY A 54 10.71 -18.13 -5.00
C GLY A 54 11.70 -19.26 -5.21
N PHE A 55 11.95 -20.00 -4.14
CA PHE A 55 12.78 -21.19 -4.09
C PHE A 55 12.07 -22.24 -3.24
N THR A 56 11.63 -23.32 -3.88
CA THR A 56 11.03 -24.48 -3.23
C THR A 56 11.88 -25.70 -3.60
N PRO A 57 12.62 -26.33 -2.68
CA PRO A 57 13.63 -27.34 -3.00
C PRO A 57 13.14 -28.47 -3.90
N ASN A 58 11.94 -29.00 -3.67
CA ASN A 58 11.38 -30.10 -4.47
C ASN A 58 10.91 -29.70 -5.88
N GLN A 59 10.95 -28.41 -6.23
CA GLN A 59 10.64 -27.90 -7.57
C GLN A 59 11.90 -27.57 -8.37
N VAL A 60 13.08 -27.60 -7.74
CA VAL A 60 14.36 -27.30 -8.38
C VAL A 60 14.85 -28.51 -9.15
N VAL A 61 15.20 -28.32 -10.43
CA VAL A 61 15.72 -29.40 -11.28
C VAL A 61 17.24 -29.40 -11.26
N ASN A 62 17.87 -28.23 -11.32
CA ASN A 62 19.32 -28.06 -11.29
C ASN A 62 19.71 -26.88 -10.39
N LEU A 63 20.03 -27.19 -9.12
CA LEU A 63 20.35 -26.18 -8.10
C LEU A 63 21.46 -25.21 -8.52
N THR A 64 22.56 -25.71 -9.08
CA THR A 64 23.73 -24.88 -9.39
C THR A 64 23.48 -23.93 -10.57
N THR A 65 22.54 -24.27 -11.45
CA THR A 65 22.17 -23.44 -12.60
C THR A 65 21.08 -22.43 -12.23
N GLU A 66 20.04 -22.88 -11.53
CA GLU A 66 18.87 -22.04 -11.19
C GLU A 66 19.18 -21.06 -10.04
N TYR A 67 20.00 -21.48 -9.07
CA TYR A 67 20.35 -20.71 -7.88
C TYR A 67 21.86 -20.76 -7.67
N PRO A 68 22.65 -20.04 -8.50
CA PRO A 68 24.10 -20.12 -8.45
C PRO A 68 24.64 -19.68 -7.09
N GLN A 69 25.66 -20.42 -6.64
CA GLN A 69 26.36 -20.12 -5.41
C GLN A 69 27.35 -18.97 -5.60
N ILE A 70 27.37 -18.07 -4.62
CA ILE A 70 28.24 -16.90 -4.56
C ILE A 70 29.19 -17.09 -3.37
N PRO A 71 30.50 -17.36 -3.60
CA PRO A 71 31.47 -17.42 -2.53
C PRO A 71 31.72 -16.03 -1.95
N ILE A 72 31.71 -15.90 -0.62
CA ILE A 72 32.01 -14.64 0.09
C ILE A 72 33.37 -14.74 0.77
N THR A 73 33.65 -15.88 1.40
CA THR A 73 35.00 -16.22 1.89
C THR A 73 35.72 -17.17 0.93
N ARG A 74 37.00 -17.45 1.20
CA ARG A 74 37.79 -18.44 0.45
C ARG A 74 37.17 -19.83 0.49
N GLU A 75 36.68 -20.24 1.66
CA GLU A 75 35.91 -21.48 1.83
C GLU A 75 34.43 -21.16 1.61
N SER A 76 33.65 -22.17 1.21
CA SER A 76 32.25 -22.01 0.83
C SER A 76 31.38 -23.08 1.49
N CYS A 77 30.14 -22.74 1.82
CA CYS A 77 29.19 -23.73 2.31
C CYS A 77 28.78 -24.67 1.18
N HIS A 78 28.36 -25.89 1.52
CA HIS A 78 27.85 -26.87 0.58
C HIS A 78 26.33 -26.92 0.64
N TYR A 79 25.67 -26.73 -0.50
CA TYR A 79 24.23 -26.68 -0.63
C TYR A 79 23.72 -27.93 -1.33
N THR A 80 22.80 -28.66 -0.70
CA THR A 80 22.23 -29.90 -1.23
C THR A 80 20.72 -29.93 -1.03
N ILE A 81 20.00 -30.48 -2.00
CA ILE A 81 18.56 -30.72 -1.88
C ILE A 81 18.35 -32.17 -1.46
N ASP A 82 17.62 -32.35 -0.36
CA ASP A 82 17.21 -33.64 0.19
C ASP A 82 15.69 -33.65 0.29
N GLY A 83 15.03 -34.22 -0.72
CA GLY A 83 13.58 -34.19 -0.86
C GLY A 83 13.03 -32.76 -0.98
N SER A 84 12.28 -32.32 0.03
CA SER A 84 11.70 -30.97 0.08
C SER A 84 12.53 -29.98 0.88
N LEU A 85 13.77 -30.32 1.24
CA LEU A 85 14.62 -29.51 2.11
C LEU A 85 15.90 -29.10 1.38
N LEU A 86 16.32 -27.86 1.59
CA LEU A 86 17.68 -27.42 1.33
C LEU A 86 18.52 -27.61 2.60
N ARG A 87 19.54 -28.45 2.52
CA ARG A 87 20.54 -28.65 3.56
C ARG A 87 21.82 -27.90 3.21
N VAL A 88 22.31 -27.13 4.17
CA VAL A 88 23.55 -26.36 4.04
C VAL A 88 24.53 -26.80 5.11
N THR A 89 25.71 -27.25 4.72
CA THR A 89 26.76 -27.75 5.62
C THR A 89 28.11 -27.11 5.31
N SER A 90 29.07 -27.22 6.23
CA SER A 90 30.45 -26.84 5.95
C SER A 90 31.46 -27.72 6.70
N GLU A 91 32.59 -27.99 6.06
CA GLU A 91 33.74 -28.68 6.67
C GLU A 91 34.70 -27.71 7.38
N LYS A 92 34.61 -26.41 7.07
CA LYS A 92 35.45 -25.34 7.64
C LYS A 92 34.59 -24.12 7.99
N ALA A 93 35.20 -23.11 8.61
CA ALA A 93 34.57 -21.79 8.69
C ALA A 93 34.39 -21.23 7.27
N ALA A 94 33.15 -21.00 6.86
CA ALA A 94 32.78 -20.56 5.53
C ALA A 94 31.58 -19.60 5.57
N GLU A 95 31.59 -18.65 4.64
CA GLU A 95 30.49 -17.75 4.33
C GLU A 95 30.25 -17.79 2.82
N SER A 96 29.02 -18.02 2.44
CA SER A 96 28.59 -18.02 1.03
C SER A 96 27.12 -17.68 0.94
N ALA A 97 26.65 -17.38 -0.26
CA ALA A 97 25.24 -17.16 -0.49
C ALA A 97 24.74 -17.95 -1.70
N LEU A 98 23.44 -18.22 -1.75
CA LEU A 98 22.76 -18.61 -2.99
C LEU A 98 22.02 -17.39 -3.54
N TRP A 99 22.14 -17.15 -4.85
CA TRP A 99 21.33 -16.16 -5.53
C TRP A 99 19.86 -16.58 -5.52
N MET A 100 18.94 -15.69 -5.12
CA MET A 100 17.51 -15.98 -4.95
C MET A 100 16.59 -15.13 -5.84
N GLY A 101 17.13 -14.07 -6.46
CA GLY A 101 16.37 -13.21 -7.35
C GLY A 101 16.89 -11.77 -7.41
N GLY A 102 16.17 -10.94 -8.16
CA GLY A 102 16.39 -9.50 -8.20
C GLY A 102 15.95 -8.83 -6.89
N PHE A 103 16.61 -7.73 -6.54
CA PHE A 103 16.28 -6.94 -5.36
C PHE A 103 15.09 -5.98 -5.59
N ASN A 104 14.22 -5.83 -4.59
CA ASN A 104 13.18 -4.81 -4.56
C ASN A 104 13.06 -4.19 -3.14
N PRO A 105 13.27 -2.87 -2.95
CA PRO A 105 13.25 -2.22 -1.64
C PRO A 105 11.83 -1.98 -1.08
N PHE A 106 10.81 -2.55 -1.73
CA PHE A 106 9.40 -2.42 -1.37
C PHE A 106 8.74 -3.80 -1.17
N ALA A 107 9.53 -4.86 -1.10
CA ALA A 107 9.07 -6.25 -1.00
C ALA A 107 9.20 -6.82 0.42
N THR A 108 8.55 -7.95 0.62
CA THR A 108 8.70 -8.83 1.78
C THR A 108 9.49 -10.06 1.38
N PHE A 109 10.50 -10.41 2.17
CA PHE A 109 11.41 -11.53 1.95
C PHE A 109 11.29 -12.52 3.09
N ASP A 110 11.02 -13.78 2.77
CA ASP A 110 10.78 -14.85 3.72
C ASP A 110 11.84 -15.94 3.56
N VAL A 111 12.41 -16.39 4.68
CA VAL A 111 13.21 -17.62 4.77
C VAL A 111 12.55 -18.54 5.77
N SER A 112 11.97 -19.63 5.29
CA SER A 112 11.34 -20.66 6.12
C SER A 112 12.37 -21.72 6.51
N PHE A 113 12.66 -21.81 7.80
CA PHE A 113 13.56 -22.81 8.36
C PHE A 113 12.81 -24.08 8.75
N ALA A 114 13.42 -25.23 8.47
CA ALA A 114 12.93 -26.52 8.91
C ALA A 114 13.39 -26.81 10.35
N GLU A 115 12.84 -27.86 10.97
CA GLU A 115 13.36 -28.36 12.23
C GLU A 115 14.61 -29.23 12.00
N SER A 116 15.72 -28.92 12.69
CA SER A 116 16.87 -29.82 12.82
C SER A 116 17.52 -29.67 14.19
N GLN A 117 17.81 -30.79 14.87
CA GLN A 117 18.56 -30.78 16.14
C GLN A 117 20.03 -30.39 15.95
N LYS A 118 20.55 -30.45 14.72
CA LYS A 118 21.92 -30.06 14.36
C LYS A 118 22.01 -28.59 13.92
N GLN A 119 20.88 -27.87 13.89
CA GLN A 119 20.84 -26.52 13.35
C GLN A 119 21.72 -25.56 14.15
N SER A 120 22.74 -25.01 13.51
CA SER A 120 23.76 -24.17 14.14
C SER A 120 24.40 -23.27 13.09
N GLY A 121 24.89 -22.10 13.51
CA GLY A 121 25.46 -21.10 12.59
C GLY A 121 24.45 -20.01 12.26
N THR A 122 24.59 -19.32 11.12
CA THR A 122 23.68 -18.23 10.75
C THR A 122 23.18 -18.35 9.32
N ALA A 123 21.92 -17.99 9.10
CA ALA A 123 21.35 -17.92 7.77
C ALA A 123 20.19 -16.91 7.69
N GLY A 124 19.95 -16.35 6.52
CA GLY A 124 18.82 -15.46 6.29
C GLY A 124 18.92 -14.65 5.02
N VAL A 125 18.32 -13.47 5.03
CA VAL A 125 18.20 -12.59 3.85
C VAL A 125 19.43 -11.70 3.74
N GLU A 126 19.96 -11.58 2.53
CA GLU A 126 20.94 -10.56 2.15
C GLU A 126 20.51 -9.82 0.89
N PHE A 127 20.76 -8.52 0.88
CA PHE A 127 20.75 -7.68 -0.30
C PHE A 127 22.17 -7.18 -0.55
N ALA A 128 22.75 -7.50 -1.71
CA ALA A 128 24.15 -7.18 -1.96
C ALA A 128 24.45 -6.88 -3.43
N THR A 129 25.46 -6.05 -3.67
CA THR A 129 26.02 -5.89 -5.02
C THR A 129 26.86 -7.12 -5.41
N PRO A 130 26.99 -7.45 -6.71
CA PRO A 130 27.79 -8.58 -7.20
C PRO A 130 29.23 -8.59 -6.70
N ASP A 131 29.83 -7.42 -6.50
CA ASP A 131 31.20 -7.24 -6.00
C ASP A 131 31.34 -7.37 -4.47
N ASN A 132 30.24 -7.65 -3.75
CA ASN A 132 30.14 -7.71 -2.29
C ASN A 132 30.56 -6.44 -1.56
N GLN A 133 30.71 -5.31 -2.27
CA GLN A 133 31.14 -4.05 -1.67
C GLN A 133 30.02 -3.36 -0.91
N ASN A 134 28.76 -3.62 -1.22
CA ASN A 134 27.63 -3.14 -0.43
C ASN A 134 26.73 -4.32 -0.08
N ARG A 135 26.40 -4.46 1.20
CA ARG A 135 25.61 -5.58 1.74
C ARG A 135 24.70 -5.07 2.84
N VAL A 136 23.44 -5.49 2.83
CA VAL A 136 22.47 -5.31 3.92
C VAL A 136 21.89 -6.67 4.22
N SER A 137 22.06 -7.18 5.43
CA SER A 137 21.60 -8.53 5.78
C SER A 137 20.81 -8.56 7.08
N VAL A 138 19.89 -9.53 7.16
CA VAL A 138 19.16 -9.92 8.36
C VAL A 138 19.21 -11.44 8.43
N VAL A 139 19.89 -11.96 9.45
CA VAL A 139 20.09 -13.41 9.61
C VAL A 139 19.60 -13.90 10.97
N ALA A 140 19.07 -15.12 10.98
CA ALA A 140 18.80 -15.88 12.19
C ALA A 140 20.08 -16.56 12.66
N CYS A 141 20.38 -16.44 13.96
CA CYS A 141 21.54 -17.03 14.60
C CYS A 141 21.12 -18.25 15.43
N PHE A 142 21.61 -19.42 15.03
CA PHE A 142 21.26 -20.72 15.60
C PHE A 142 22.37 -21.26 16.48
N ASP A 143 21.94 -21.87 17.59
CA ASP A 143 22.77 -22.62 18.50
C ASP A 143 21.98 -23.82 19.04
N ALA A 144 22.53 -25.02 18.88
CA ALA A 144 21.96 -26.29 19.33
C ALA A 144 20.47 -26.49 18.94
N GLY A 145 20.13 -26.28 17.66
CA GLY A 145 18.79 -26.50 17.13
C GLY A 145 17.79 -25.39 17.46
N GLN A 146 18.25 -24.25 17.99
CA GLN A 146 17.41 -23.11 18.37
C GLN A 146 17.94 -21.82 17.77
N CYS A 147 17.06 -21.02 17.17
CA CYS A 147 17.37 -19.63 16.88
C CYS A 147 17.28 -18.83 18.18
N ARG A 148 18.39 -18.19 18.58
CA ARG A 148 18.50 -17.44 19.85
C ARG A 148 18.53 -15.94 19.66
N SER A 149 18.99 -15.48 18.51
CA SER A 149 19.08 -14.06 18.18
C SER A 149 18.95 -13.84 16.68
N LEU A 150 18.67 -12.60 16.31
CA LEU A 150 18.76 -12.11 14.93
C LEU A 150 19.90 -11.11 14.84
N ARG A 151 20.62 -11.11 13.72
CA ARG A 151 21.67 -10.14 13.42
C ARG A 151 21.28 -9.33 12.19
N TRP A 152 21.32 -8.01 12.32
CA TRP A 152 21.22 -7.08 11.21
C TRP A 152 22.55 -6.38 10.98
N SER A 153 22.99 -6.32 9.73
CA SER A 153 24.30 -5.77 9.36
C SER A 153 24.20 -4.93 8.09
N VAL A 154 24.98 -3.83 8.04
CA VAL A 154 25.11 -2.95 6.88
C VAL A 154 26.58 -2.68 6.60
N LEU A 155 27.01 -3.04 5.40
CA LEU A 155 28.34 -2.84 4.86
C LEU A 155 28.23 -1.99 3.59
N VAL A 156 29.03 -0.95 3.48
CA VAL A 156 29.03 -0.02 2.34
C VAL A 156 30.47 0.24 1.92
N LYS A 157 30.75 0.05 0.63
CA LYS A 157 32.10 0.13 0.03
C LYS A 157 33.15 -0.66 0.83
N GLY A 158 32.82 -1.90 1.21
CA GLY A 158 33.71 -2.77 1.98
C GLY A 158 33.82 -2.44 3.48
N LYS A 159 33.20 -1.34 3.94
CA LYS A 159 33.27 -0.91 5.34
C LYS A 159 31.98 -1.27 6.09
N GLN A 160 32.11 -1.98 7.21
CA GLN A 160 31.00 -2.19 8.14
C GLN A 160 30.56 -0.85 8.72
N LEU A 161 29.33 -0.43 8.43
CA LEU A 161 28.75 0.79 8.99
C LEU A 161 27.92 0.50 10.24
N GLU A 162 27.22 -0.63 10.27
CA GLU A 162 26.39 -0.99 11.42
C GLU A 162 26.24 -2.50 11.56
N GLU A 163 26.23 -3.00 12.79
CA GLU A 163 25.84 -4.38 13.13
C GLU A 163 25.07 -4.34 14.45
N LYS A 164 23.91 -4.99 14.50
CA LYS A 164 23.10 -5.13 15.71
C LYS A 164 22.64 -6.55 15.89
N ASN A 165 22.80 -7.06 17.10
CA ASN A 165 22.30 -8.36 17.52
C ASN A 165 21.08 -8.16 18.43
N THR A 166 19.97 -8.83 18.13
CA THR A 166 18.73 -8.80 18.90
C THR A 166 18.48 -10.18 19.47
N ASN A 167 18.64 -10.34 20.78
CA ASN A 167 18.33 -11.60 21.46
C ASN A 167 16.81 -11.82 21.51
N LEU A 168 16.38 -13.04 21.18
CA LEU A 168 14.99 -13.43 21.25
C LEU A 168 14.60 -13.68 22.71
N LYS A 169 13.52 -13.05 23.16
CA LYS A 169 12.93 -13.32 24.48
C LYS A 169 12.53 -14.78 24.65
N LYS A 170 12.11 -15.41 23.55
CA LYS A 170 11.78 -16.83 23.46
C LYS A 170 12.50 -17.41 22.25
N PRO A 171 13.62 -18.14 22.44
CA PRO A 171 14.30 -18.82 21.36
C PRO A 171 13.31 -19.62 20.51
N ALA A 172 13.48 -19.58 19.19
CA ALA A 172 12.62 -20.32 18.27
C ALA A 172 13.22 -21.71 18.05
N ARG A 173 12.44 -22.74 18.36
CA ARG A 173 12.73 -24.15 18.07
C ARG A 173 11.68 -24.69 17.11
N GLY A 174 12.07 -25.64 16.26
CA GLY A 174 11.19 -26.19 15.23
C GLY A 174 11.03 -25.22 14.04
N PRO A 175 10.05 -25.49 13.16
CA PRO A 175 9.87 -24.70 11.94
C PRO A 175 9.39 -23.28 12.24
N PHE A 176 9.97 -22.31 11.55
CA PHE A 176 9.52 -20.92 11.57
C PHE A 176 9.96 -20.18 10.32
N THR A 177 9.37 -19.02 10.05
CA THR A 177 9.81 -18.13 8.96
C THR A 177 10.43 -16.87 9.53
N LEU A 178 11.65 -16.54 9.08
CA LEU A 178 12.21 -15.20 9.21
C LEU A 178 11.66 -14.34 8.08
N ARG A 179 10.87 -13.33 8.43
CA ARG A 179 10.24 -12.41 7.47
C ARG A 179 10.86 -11.04 7.59
N VAL A 180 11.31 -10.49 6.47
CA VAL A 180 11.94 -9.16 6.36
C VAL A 180 11.12 -8.31 5.40
N GLN A 181 10.37 -7.34 5.92
CA GLN A 181 9.53 -6.46 5.14
C GLN A 181 10.25 -5.13 4.90
N LEU A 182 10.49 -4.76 3.63
CA LEU A 182 11.06 -3.47 3.24
C LEU A 182 9.94 -2.55 2.76
N LEU A 183 9.95 -1.30 3.24
CA LEU A 183 8.93 -0.29 2.94
C LEU A 183 9.59 1.04 2.55
N GLY A 184 10.53 0.97 1.62
CA GLY A 184 11.24 2.12 1.08
C GLY A 184 12.41 2.60 1.94
N SER A 185 12.18 3.17 3.13
CA SER A 185 13.26 3.83 3.91
C SER A 185 13.87 2.97 5.02
N GLY A 186 13.25 1.83 5.31
CA GLY A 186 13.65 0.94 6.40
C GLY A 186 12.99 -0.43 6.26
N LEU A 187 13.24 -1.27 7.25
CA LEU A 187 12.73 -2.64 7.32
C LEU A 187 12.13 -2.98 8.68
N ASN A 188 11.22 -3.96 8.66
CA ASN A 188 10.68 -4.64 9.83
C ASN A 188 11.04 -6.12 9.76
N VAL A 189 11.41 -6.72 10.89
CA VAL A 189 11.80 -8.13 11.00
C VAL A 189 10.82 -8.86 11.89
N PHE A 190 10.29 -9.97 11.38
CA PHE A 190 9.33 -10.80 12.07
C PHE A 190 9.83 -12.25 12.16
N LEU A 191 9.40 -12.92 13.23
CA LEU A 191 9.38 -14.37 13.29
C LEU A 191 7.94 -14.86 13.14
N VAL A 192 7.69 -15.69 12.15
CA VAL A 192 6.37 -16.24 11.87
C VAL A 192 6.32 -17.68 12.37
N ARG A 193 5.40 -17.94 13.31
CA ARG A 193 5.16 -19.28 13.89
C ARG A 193 3.66 -19.49 14.05
N ASN A 194 3.16 -20.65 13.65
CA ASN A 194 1.73 -21.00 13.76
C ASN A 194 0.80 -19.89 13.20
N GLY A 195 1.17 -19.32 12.04
CA GLY A 195 0.44 -18.22 11.39
C GLY A 195 0.53 -16.85 12.06
N ARG A 196 1.30 -16.69 13.14
CA ARG A 196 1.44 -15.41 13.86
C ARG A 196 2.75 -14.73 13.51
N ASN A 197 2.69 -13.47 13.10
CA ASN A 197 3.87 -12.64 12.80
C ASN A 197 4.28 -11.87 14.07
N GLU A 198 5.35 -12.30 14.74
CA GLU A 198 5.91 -11.63 15.91
C GLU A 198 7.00 -10.65 15.49
N VAL A 199 6.83 -9.37 15.80
CA VAL A 199 7.83 -8.33 15.51
C VAL A 199 9.04 -8.52 16.43
N VAL A 200 10.23 -8.64 15.84
CA VAL A 200 11.48 -8.81 16.60
C VAL A 200 12.33 -7.55 16.59
N SER A 201 12.52 -6.93 15.42
CA SER A 201 13.32 -5.71 15.30
C SER A 201 12.87 -4.85 14.11
N THR A 202 13.29 -3.59 14.12
CA THR A 202 13.00 -2.62 13.06
C THR A 202 14.23 -1.74 12.85
N HIS A 203 14.56 -1.43 11.59
CA HIS A 203 15.77 -0.68 11.26
C HIS A 203 15.50 0.34 10.14
N ASP A 204 16.14 1.50 10.21
CA ASP A 204 16.21 2.46 9.10
C ASP A 204 17.52 2.23 8.36
N PHE A 205 17.47 1.95 7.05
CA PHE A 205 18.68 1.85 6.25
C PHE A 205 18.99 3.14 5.48
N SER A 206 18.00 4.02 5.27
CA SER A 206 18.17 5.21 4.41
C SER A 206 19.31 6.14 4.86
N LYS A 207 19.63 6.16 6.16
CA LYS A 207 20.75 6.92 6.75
C LYS A 207 22.13 6.35 6.44
N LEU A 208 22.21 5.06 6.10
CA LEU A 208 23.44 4.33 5.85
C LEU A 208 23.64 4.08 4.35
N ILE A 209 22.57 3.62 3.70
CA ILE A 209 22.49 3.31 2.27
C ILE A 209 21.03 3.37 1.83
N ASP A 210 20.66 4.34 0.99
CA ASP A 210 19.27 4.49 0.56
C ASP A 210 18.95 3.54 -0.60
N LEU A 211 18.42 2.36 -0.27
CA LEU A 211 18.11 1.29 -1.21
C LEU A 211 17.00 1.66 -2.23
N ARG A 212 16.32 2.79 -2.06
CA ARG A 212 15.35 3.34 -3.04
C ARG A 212 16.00 3.95 -4.26
N GLN A 213 17.30 4.26 -4.21
CA GLN A 213 18.00 4.84 -5.35
C GLN A 213 18.01 3.83 -6.50
N LYS A 214 17.62 4.25 -7.70
CA LYS A 214 17.50 3.37 -8.88
C LYS A 214 18.78 2.60 -9.17
N LYS A 215 19.97 3.19 -8.89
CA LYS A 215 21.24 2.48 -9.03
C LYS A 215 21.35 1.27 -8.10
N HIS A 216 20.82 1.35 -6.88
CA HIS A 216 20.83 0.24 -5.92
C HIS A 216 19.80 -0.80 -6.31
N ILE A 217 18.59 -0.40 -6.68
CA ILE A 217 17.55 -1.31 -7.20
C ILE A 217 18.07 -2.14 -8.39
N ARG A 218 18.85 -1.54 -9.28
CA ARG A 218 19.41 -2.22 -10.47
C ARG A 218 20.64 -3.09 -10.20
N SER A 219 21.36 -2.85 -9.12
CA SER A 219 22.66 -3.50 -8.86
C SER A 219 22.63 -4.50 -7.72
N PHE A 220 21.67 -4.38 -6.79
CA PHE A 220 21.55 -5.32 -5.68
C PHE A 220 20.84 -6.59 -6.13
N GLU A 221 21.23 -7.69 -5.51
CA GLU A 221 20.63 -9.00 -5.66
C GLU A 221 20.00 -9.40 -4.33
N PHE A 222 18.92 -10.18 -4.37
CA PHE A 222 18.41 -10.89 -3.21
C PHE A 222 19.10 -12.25 -3.11
N ARG A 223 19.66 -12.54 -1.94
CA ARG A 223 20.43 -13.76 -1.69
C ARG A 223 20.02 -14.42 -0.37
N LEU A 224 20.13 -15.74 -0.33
CA LEU A 224 20.15 -16.50 0.91
C LEU A 224 21.58 -16.56 1.42
N LEU A 225 21.89 -15.79 2.47
CA LEU A 225 23.20 -15.78 3.10
C LEU A 225 23.32 -16.93 4.10
N THR A 226 24.45 -17.63 4.11
CA THR A 226 24.80 -18.63 5.14
C THR A 226 26.24 -18.45 5.63
N GLN A 227 26.42 -18.62 6.93
CA GLN A 227 27.74 -18.61 7.59
C GLN A 227 27.80 -19.75 8.59
N LEU A 228 28.71 -20.70 8.36
CA LEU A 228 28.84 -21.95 9.11
C LEU A 228 30.29 -22.20 9.50
N ASN A 229 30.48 -22.80 10.68
CA ASN A 229 31.72 -23.46 11.07
C ASN A 229 31.69 -24.95 10.71
N ALA A 230 32.84 -25.62 10.85
CA ALA A 230 32.97 -27.05 10.64
C ALA A 230 31.92 -27.85 11.42
N GLY A 231 31.19 -28.74 10.73
CA GLY A 231 30.18 -29.63 11.32
C GLY A 231 28.84 -28.97 11.64
N GLN A 232 28.65 -27.68 11.35
CA GLN A 232 27.37 -27.00 11.49
C GLN A 232 26.46 -27.25 10.28
N GLU A 233 25.15 -27.22 10.51
CA GLU A 233 24.12 -27.39 9.49
C GLU A 233 23.05 -26.30 9.62
N ILE A 234 22.50 -25.86 8.48
CA ILE A 234 21.24 -25.13 8.38
C ILE A 234 20.29 -25.88 7.44
N VAL A 235 19.01 -25.96 7.81
CA VAL A 235 17.98 -26.63 7.00
C VAL A 235 16.83 -25.67 6.70
N ILE A 236 16.48 -25.55 5.42
CA ILE A 236 15.53 -24.56 4.89
C ILE A 236 14.45 -25.27 4.10
N ASN A 237 13.19 -24.89 4.36
CA ASN A 237 12.02 -25.35 3.62
C ASN A 237 11.80 -24.54 2.34
N GLN A 238 11.91 -23.22 2.42
CA GLN A 238 11.53 -22.33 1.33
C GLN A 238 12.17 -20.94 1.50
N VAL A 239 12.41 -20.25 0.39
CA VAL A 239 12.80 -18.84 0.35
C VAL A 239 11.91 -18.11 -0.64
N ASN A 240 11.29 -16.99 -0.27
CA ASN A 240 10.38 -16.25 -1.16
C ASN A 240 10.61 -14.74 -1.08
N ALA A 241 10.29 -14.05 -2.18
CA ALA A 241 10.14 -12.61 -2.24
C ALA A 241 8.79 -12.27 -2.90
N SER A 242 8.02 -11.37 -2.27
CA SER A 242 6.72 -10.92 -2.80
C SER A 242 6.39 -9.50 -2.38
N LEU A 243 5.52 -8.84 -3.15
CA LEU A 243 4.81 -7.65 -2.67
C LEU A 243 3.61 -8.14 -1.86
N THR A 244 3.44 -7.59 -0.66
CA THR A 244 2.42 -8.05 0.29
C THR A 244 1.60 -6.89 0.82
N THR A 245 0.48 -7.23 1.46
CA THR A 245 -0.43 -6.28 2.11
C THR A 245 0.16 -5.64 3.38
N GLY A 246 1.34 -6.08 3.82
CA GLY A 246 2.01 -5.59 5.02
C GLY A 246 1.26 -5.88 6.32
N VAL A 247 1.50 -5.09 7.38
CA VAL A 247 0.92 -5.38 8.70
C VAL A 247 -0.49 -4.80 8.90
N GLY A 248 -0.85 -3.80 8.11
CA GLY A 248 -2.10 -3.07 8.23
C GLY A 248 -2.33 -2.17 7.03
N GLN A 249 -3.51 -1.54 7.00
CA GLN A 249 -3.92 -0.71 5.89
C GLN A 249 -4.56 0.60 6.35
N ALA A 250 -4.43 1.63 5.52
CA ALA A 250 -4.91 2.98 5.79
C ALA A 250 -5.24 3.73 4.49
N ASP A 251 -5.73 4.96 4.63
CA ASP A 251 -5.77 5.96 3.57
C ASP A 251 -6.48 5.47 2.30
N ILE A 252 -7.69 4.91 2.48
CA ILE A 252 -8.47 4.28 1.42
C ILE A 252 -9.12 5.30 0.49
N CYS A 253 -8.83 5.21 -0.81
CA CYS A 253 -9.44 6.08 -1.82
C CYS A 253 -9.81 5.28 -3.07
N ALA A 254 -11.05 5.41 -3.56
CA ALA A 254 -11.45 4.80 -4.81
C ALA A 254 -10.59 5.31 -5.97
N LEU A 255 -10.24 4.43 -6.92
CA LEU A 255 -9.83 4.87 -8.23
C LEU A 255 -11.07 5.40 -8.95
N THR A 256 -10.94 6.53 -9.63
CA THR A 256 -12.07 7.19 -10.31
C THR A 256 -11.75 7.49 -11.77
N TYR A 257 -12.74 8.00 -12.50
CA TYR A 257 -12.50 8.79 -13.71
C TYR A 257 -12.32 10.27 -13.36
N GLU A 258 -11.97 11.10 -14.34
CA GLU A 258 -11.74 12.53 -14.12
C GLU A 258 -12.94 13.25 -13.49
N ASP A 259 -14.18 12.79 -13.70
CA ASP A 259 -15.41 13.35 -13.10
C ASP A 259 -15.68 12.88 -11.65
N GLY A 260 -14.81 12.05 -11.08
CA GLY A 260 -14.97 11.46 -9.75
C GLY A 260 -15.91 10.26 -9.69
N SER A 261 -16.44 9.79 -10.83
CA SER A 261 -17.18 8.53 -10.85
C SER A 261 -16.24 7.35 -10.54
N PRO A 262 -16.68 6.39 -9.71
CA PRO A 262 -15.83 5.28 -9.29
C PRO A 262 -15.50 4.37 -10.47
N LEU A 263 -14.26 3.89 -10.51
CA LEU A 263 -13.81 2.92 -11.49
C LEU A 263 -14.35 1.53 -11.13
N LEU A 264 -15.36 1.09 -11.88
CA LEU A 264 -15.86 -0.29 -11.89
C LEU A 264 -15.37 -0.97 -13.17
N ASP A 265 -14.58 -2.04 -13.01
CA ASP A 265 -14.08 -2.83 -14.14
C ASP A 265 -14.19 -4.32 -13.81
N ASN A 266 -14.77 -5.08 -14.74
CA ASN A 266 -15.09 -6.51 -14.59
C ASN A 266 -15.81 -6.86 -13.28
N GLY A 267 -16.77 -6.00 -12.88
CA GLY A 267 -17.55 -6.18 -11.66
C GLY A 267 -16.79 -5.90 -10.36
N ARG A 268 -15.56 -5.38 -10.44
CA ARG A 268 -14.72 -5.03 -9.28
C ARG A 268 -14.56 -3.52 -9.16
N LEU A 269 -14.63 -3.05 -7.92
CA LEU A 269 -14.16 -1.73 -7.54
C LEU A 269 -12.66 -1.76 -7.34
N TRP A 270 -12.02 -0.65 -7.66
CA TRP A 270 -10.59 -0.44 -7.52
C TRP A 270 -10.32 0.71 -6.57
N PHE A 271 -9.34 0.57 -5.68
CA PHE A 271 -9.01 1.58 -4.68
C PHE A 271 -7.53 1.55 -4.30
N THR A 272 -6.99 2.72 -3.99
CA THR A 272 -5.71 2.88 -3.33
C THR A 272 -5.87 2.68 -1.83
N MET A 273 -4.92 1.96 -1.21
CA MET A 273 -4.75 1.89 0.25
C MET A 273 -3.27 1.87 0.58
N SER A 274 -2.89 2.56 1.65
CA SER A 274 -1.55 2.46 2.21
C SER A 274 -1.31 1.05 2.73
N VAL A 275 -0.30 0.36 2.22
CA VAL A 275 0.30 -0.83 2.83
C VAL A 275 1.19 -0.35 3.97
N ARG A 276 0.76 -0.57 5.21
CA ARG A 276 1.46 -0.06 6.40
C ARG A 276 2.53 -1.04 6.89
N GLY A 277 3.57 -0.45 7.47
CA GLY A 277 4.57 -1.15 8.28
C GLY A 277 4.62 -0.56 9.66
N ARG A 278 5.30 0.58 9.80
CA ARG A 278 5.37 1.34 11.05
C ARG A 278 5.17 2.83 10.76
N HIS A 279 5.77 3.71 11.57
CA HIS A 279 5.78 5.18 11.41
C HIS A 279 5.75 5.70 9.96
N LEU A 280 5.37 6.97 9.78
CA LEU A 280 5.12 7.64 8.49
C LEU A 280 6.13 7.41 7.35
N PRO A 281 7.44 7.21 7.56
CA PRO A 281 8.34 6.95 6.45
C PRO A 281 8.33 5.51 5.91
N HIS A 282 7.60 4.60 6.54
CA HIS A 282 7.53 3.16 6.21
C HIS A 282 6.14 2.63 5.79
N PRO A 283 5.36 3.33 4.95
CA PRO A 283 4.26 2.71 4.21
C PRO A 283 4.55 2.68 2.70
N LEU A 284 3.70 1.98 1.94
CA LEU A 284 3.70 1.96 0.46
C LEU A 284 2.29 2.22 -0.06
N GLN A 285 2.17 2.72 -1.29
CA GLN A 285 0.87 2.85 -1.94
C GLN A 285 0.50 1.53 -2.61
N GLY A 286 -0.46 0.81 -2.06
CA GLY A 286 -1.08 -0.35 -2.72
C GLY A 286 -2.28 0.06 -3.56
N VAL A 287 -2.57 -0.75 -4.58
CA VAL A 287 -3.83 -0.75 -5.32
C VAL A 287 -4.50 -2.09 -5.07
N PHE A 288 -5.75 -2.01 -4.69
CA PHE A 288 -6.58 -3.13 -4.29
C PHE A 288 -7.84 -3.17 -5.13
N SER A 289 -8.46 -4.35 -5.15
CA SER A 289 -9.76 -4.55 -5.77
C SER A 289 -10.70 -5.34 -4.86
N LEU A 290 -12.01 -5.14 -5.00
CA LEU A 290 -13.05 -5.97 -4.37
C LEU A 290 -14.28 -6.04 -5.28
N ASN A 291 -15.01 -7.15 -5.25
CA ASN A 291 -16.34 -7.24 -5.84
C ASN A 291 -17.36 -6.68 -4.84
N PRO A 292 -18.12 -5.62 -5.15
CA PRO A 292 -19.03 -5.00 -4.16
C PRO A 292 -20.09 -5.93 -3.58
N SER A 293 -20.37 -7.06 -4.25
CA SER A 293 -21.34 -8.05 -3.78
C SER A 293 -20.78 -9.04 -2.76
N VAL A 294 -19.45 -9.14 -2.63
CA VAL A 294 -18.75 -10.07 -1.73
C VAL A 294 -17.49 -9.46 -1.14
N PHE A 295 -17.08 -9.83 0.06
CA PHE A 295 -15.92 -9.20 0.69
C PHE A 295 -14.57 -9.85 0.30
N ASP A 296 -14.25 -9.85 -1.01
CA ASP A 296 -13.09 -10.53 -1.61
C ASP A 296 -11.93 -9.58 -1.99
N VAL A 297 -11.45 -8.83 -0.99
CA VAL A 297 -10.36 -7.85 -1.17
C VAL A 297 -9.08 -8.53 -1.67
N ARG A 298 -8.42 -7.93 -2.66
CA ARG A 298 -7.13 -8.39 -3.20
C ARG A 298 -6.17 -7.23 -3.37
N LEU A 299 -4.91 -7.43 -2.98
CA LEU A 299 -3.81 -6.59 -3.45
C LEU A 299 -3.51 -6.95 -4.91
N GLU A 300 -3.51 -5.93 -5.77
CA GLU A 300 -3.35 -6.10 -7.22
C GLU A 300 -2.06 -5.43 -7.72
N SER A 301 -1.60 -4.38 -7.01
CA SER A 301 -0.39 -3.66 -7.38
C SER A 301 0.22 -2.85 -6.23
N ILE A 302 1.49 -2.48 -6.39
CA ILE A 302 2.16 -1.41 -5.63
C ILE A 302 2.56 -0.29 -6.58
N ILE A 303 2.32 0.95 -6.17
CA ILE A 303 2.76 2.17 -6.85
C ILE A 303 3.94 2.79 -6.09
N VAL A 304 4.97 3.18 -6.84
CA VAL A 304 6.05 4.06 -6.36
C VAL A 304 6.21 5.27 -7.27
N PHE A 305 6.84 6.32 -6.75
CA PHE A 305 6.81 7.64 -7.37
C PHE A 305 8.20 8.13 -7.75
N ASP A 306 8.33 8.61 -8.98
CA ASP A 306 9.61 9.03 -9.57
C ASP A 306 9.58 10.52 -9.89
N ARG A 307 10.42 11.28 -9.17
CA ARG A 307 10.57 12.73 -9.37
C ARG A 307 11.65 13.07 -10.41
N GLY A 308 12.25 12.08 -11.06
CA GLY A 308 13.31 12.27 -12.07
C GLY A 308 14.71 12.46 -11.49
N ASP A 309 14.88 12.32 -10.17
CA ASP A 309 16.15 12.52 -9.45
C ASP A 309 16.91 11.22 -9.12
N GLY A 310 16.43 10.10 -9.67
CA GLY A 310 17.05 8.78 -9.45
C GLY A 310 16.60 8.08 -8.17
N LEU A 311 15.62 8.61 -7.43
CA LEU A 311 15.04 7.99 -6.23
C LEU A 311 13.58 7.57 -6.47
N LEU A 312 13.24 6.31 -6.17
CA LEU A 312 11.84 5.86 -6.16
C LEU A 312 11.24 6.02 -4.77
N ARG A 313 10.15 6.77 -4.65
CA ARG A 313 9.58 7.14 -3.36
C ARG A 313 8.33 6.34 -3.03
N ASN A 314 8.20 6.06 -1.73
CA ASN A 314 7.07 5.36 -1.12
C ASN A 314 6.01 6.34 -0.61
N GLU A 315 5.53 7.21 -1.51
CA GLU A 315 4.42 8.12 -1.18
C GLU A 315 3.12 7.34 -0.99
N ILE A 316 2.13 7.95 -0.33
CA ILE A 316 0.86 7.31 0.02
C ILE A 316 -0.29 8.32 0.05
N ALA A 317 -1.47 7.86 0.46
CA ALA A 317 -2.70 8.64 0.54
C ALA A 317 -3.04 9.29 -0.82
N SER A 318 -2.88 8.50 -1.88
CA SER A 318 -3.09 8.98 -3.24
C SER A 318 -4.55 8.88 -3.66
N HIS A 319 -5.06 9.92 -4.33
CA HIS A 319 -6.21 9.79 -5.23
C HIS A 319 -5.70 9.66 -6.66
N ILE A 320 -6.02 8.54 -7.31
CA ILE A 320 -5.61 8.19 -8.67
C ILE A 320 -6.86 8.06 -9.52
N PHE A 321 -6.88 8.70 -10.69
CA PHE A 321 -7.97 8.63 -11.64
C PHE A 321 -7.46 8.35 -13.05
N TYR A 322 -8.32 7.74 -13.87
CA TYR A 322 -8.08 7.62 -15.30
C TYR A 322 -8.73 8.79 -16.02
N ASP A 323 -7.92 9.64 -16.65
CA ASP A 323 -8.40 10.75 -17.46
C ASP A 323 -8.70 10.22 -18.86
N ARG A 324 -10.00 10.08 -19.18
CA ARG A 324 -10.45 9.55 -20.47
C ARG A 324 -10.10 10.45 -21.65
N ASN A 325 -10.00 11.76 -21.43
CA ASN A 325 -9.67 12.71 -22.50
C ASN A 325 -8.18 12.69 -22.84
N ALA A 326 -7.33 12.42 -21.84
CA ALA A 326 -5.89 12.32 -22.01
C ALA A 326 -5.37 10.88 -22.18
N GLU A 327 -6.26 9.89 -22.07
CA GLU A 327 -5.96 8.45 -22.05
C GLU A 327 -4.85 8.08 -21.07
N GLN A 328 -4.83 8.74 -19.90
CA GLN A 328 -3.71 8.69 -18.98
C GLN A 328 -4.16 8.56 -17.54
N TRP A 329 -3.42 7.78 -16.75
CA TRP A 329 -3.58 7.74 -15.30
C TRP A 329 -2.94 8.98 -14.67
N ARG A 330 -3.71 9.69 -13.86
CA ARG A 330 -3.34 10.95 -13.21
C ARG A 330 -3.76 10.93 -11.74
N GLY A 331 -3.27 11.87 -10.95
CA GLY A 331 -3.67 11.93 -9.55
C GLY A 331 -2.83 12.85 -8.69
N LEU A 332 -3.12 12.85 -7.41
CA LEU A 332 -2.37 13.55 -6.38
C LEU A 332 -1.93 12.54 -5.31
N THR A 333 -0.70 12.67 -4.81
CA THR A 333 -0.17 11.86 -3.71
C THR A 333 0.48 12.73 -2.65
N VAL A 334 0.56 12.22 -1.42
CA VAL A 334 1.19 12.92 -0.29
C VAL A 334 2.64 12.50 -0.14
N GLY A 335 3.54 13.49 -0.10
CA GLY A 335 5.00 13.34 -0.01
C GLY A 335 5.56 12.81 1.32
N PHE A 336 4.99 11.75 1.90
CA PHE A 336 5.42 11.17 3.19
C PHE A 336 6.86 10.64 3.19
N SER A 337 7.43 10.32 2.03
CA SER A 337 8.82 9.87 1.93
C SER A 337 9.83 10.92 2.44
N ALA A 338 9.43 12.20 2.48
CA ALA A 338 10.18 13.29 3.14
C ALA A 338 10.43 13.01 4.63
N GLU A 339 9.52 12.29 5.30
CA GLU A 339 9.71 11.91 6.69
C GLU A 339 10.84 10.89 6.89
N GLY A 340 11.24 10.20 5.82
CA GLY A 340 12.29 9.18 5.81
C GLY A 340 13.58 9.65 5.17
N ASP A 341 13.62 10.89 4.68
CA ASP A 341 14.82 11.53 4.15
C ASP A 341 15.77 11.86 5.31
N PRO A 342 16.99 11.29 5.35
CA PRO A 342 17.98 11.60 6.38
C PRO A 342 18.32 13.09 6.45
N GLN A 343 18.29 13.80 5.32
CA GLN A 343 18.70 15.21 5.23
C GLN A 343 17.53 16.18 5.46
N LYS A 344 16.29 15.69 5.44
CA LYS A 344 15.06 16.49 5.62
C LYS A 344 15.01 17.71 4.70
N ILE A 345 15.53 17.59 3.48
CA ILE A 345 15.62 18.70 2.53
C ILE A 345 14.25 19.06 1.98
N GLU A 346 13.50 18.04 1.55
CA GLU A 346 12.18 18.24 0.96
C GLU A 346 11.11 18.29 2.05
N PRO A 347 10.25 19.33 2.09
CA PRO A 347 9.10 19.32 2.97
C PRO A 347 8.08 18.28 2.50
N LYS A 348 7.29 17.77 3.46
CA LYS A 348 6.08 17.04 3.13
C LYS A 348 5.09 17.99 2.42
N GLN A 349 4.65 17.59 1.23
CA GLN A 349 3.74 18.35 0.38
C GLN A 349 3.04 17.40 -0.61
N LEU A 350 2.04 17.90 -1.33
CA LEU A 350 1.39 17.16 -2.42
C LEU A 350 2.22 17.13 -3.70
N TRP A 351 2.06 16.05 -4.46
CA TRP A 351 2.70 15.84 -5.76
C TRP A 351 1.65 15.40 -6.79
N ALA A 352 1.73 15.99 -7.98
CA ALA A 352 0.96 15.58 -9.15
C ALA A 352 1.63 14.36 -9.75
N VAL A 353 0.85 13.31 -9.99
CA VAL A 353 1.37 12.03 -10.46
C VAL A 353 0.72 11.61 -11.77
N SER A 354 1.49 10.97 -12.65
CA SER A 354 0.96 10.45 -13.90
C SER A 354 1.67 9.19 -14.41
N SER A 355 0.95 8.38 -15.17
CA SER A 355 1.48 7.18 -15.84
C SER A 355 0.67 6.84 -17.09
N GLN A 356 1.36 6.38 -18.15
CA GLN A 356 0.70 5.73 -19.30
C GLN A 356 0.45 4.25 -19.05
N ARG A 357 1.23 3.64 -18.15
CA ARG A 357 0.99 2.26 -17.70
C ARG A 357 -0.15 2.25 -16.70
N ASP A 358 -1.05 1.30 -16.85
CA ASP A 358 -2.10 1.01 -15.90
C ASP A 358 -1.52 0.64 -14.52
N PRO A 359 -1.78 1.43 -13.46
CA PRO A 359 -1.21 1.22 -12.14
C PRO A 359 -1.88 0.09 -11.37
N ARG A 360 -2.98 -0.47 -11.88
CA ARG A 360 -3.75 -1.52 -11.20
C ARG A 360 -3.02 -2.84 -11.07
N PHE A 361 -1.98 -3.09 -11.88
CA PHE A 361 -1.38 -4.43 -11.99
C PHE A 361 0.14 -4.47 -11.70
N GLY A 362 0.52 -5.28 -10.70
CA GLY A 362 1.90 -5.67 -10.40
C GLY A 362 2.70 -4.60 -9.66
N PHE A 363 3.69 -4.01 -10.34
CA PHE A 363 4.55 -2.96 -9.79
C PHE A 363 4.62 -1.81 -10.78
N THR A 364 4.15 -0.63 -10.38
CA THR A 364 4.05 0.53 -11.25
C THR A 364 4.83 1.73 -10.71
N ILE A 365 5.52 2.41 -11.62
CA ILE A 365 6.24 3.65 -11.32
C ILE A 365 5.46 4.80 -11.96
N MET A 366 4.94 5.72 -11.16
CA MET A 366 4.31 6.94 -11.67
C MET A 366 5.31 8.09 -11.62
N LYS A 367 5.32 8.94 -12.66
CA LYS A 367 6.09 10.19 -12.64
C LYS A 367 5.43 11.16 -11.69
N ALA A 368 6.23 11.91 -10.92
CA ALA A 368 5.76 12.87 -9.94
C ALA A 368 6.36 14.26 -10.19
N SER A 369 5.54 15.30 -10.14
CA SER A 369 5.94 16.70 -10.23
C SER A 369 5.32 17.53 -9.13
N LYS A 370 6.00 18.60 -8.73
CA LYS A 370 5.53 19.48 -7.66
C LYS A 370 4.19 20.11 -8.05
N VAL A 371 3.30 20.24 -7.07
CA VAL A 371 2.03 20.96 -7.19
C VAL A 371 2.13 22.30 -6.50
N ASP A 372 1.57 23.33 -7.12
CA ASP A 372 1.35 24.62 -6.46
C ASP A 372 -0.05 24.63 -5.84
N MET A 373 -0.11 24.36 -4.54
CA MET A 373 -1.34 24.36 -3.74
C MET A 373 -1.04 24.90 -2.34
N PRO A 374 -1.23 26.22 -2.12
CA PRO A 374 -0.91 26.85 -0.85
C PRO A 374 -1.61 26.18 0.33
N GLY A 375 -0.84 25.68 1.30
CA GLY A 375 -1.36 25.09 2.55
C GLY A 375 -1.90 23.65 2.45
N GLY A 376 -2.07 23.10 1.25
CA GLY A 376 -2.49 21.70 1.05
C GLY A 376 -1.40 20.72 1.46
N GLU A 377 -1.73 19.77 2.35
CA GLU A 377 -0.73 18.87 2.93
C GLU A 377 -1.08 17.38 2.82
N GLU A 378 -2.34 16.99 3.06
CA GLU A 378 -2.75 15.58 3.18
C GLU A 378 -4.08 15.27 2.48
N ASP A 379 -4.31 13.98 2.24
CA ASP A 379 -5.59 13.38 1.86
C ASP A 379 -6.31 14.08 0.69
N PRO A 380 -5.67 14.26 -0.49
CA PRO A 380 -6.31 14.94 -1.61
C PRO A 380 -7.38 14.05 -2.27
N HIS A 381 -8.48 14.66 -2.71
CA HIS A 381 -9.43 14.09 -3.66
C HIS A 381 -9.74 15.12 -4.75
N ILE A 382 -9.51 14.74 -6.01
CA ILE A 382 -9.55 15.63 -7.18
C ILE A 382 -10.62 15.18 -8.18
N ILE A 383 -11.39 16.12 -8.70
CA ILE A 383 -12.37 15.88 -9.78
C ILE A 383 -12.32 17.03 -10.79
N TYR A 384 -12.82 16.78 -12.00
CA TYR A 384 -13.16 17.79 -12.98
C TYR A 384 -14.66 18.07 -12.91
N ASP A 385 -15.03 19.27 -12.48
CA ASP A 385 -16.42 19.71 -12.46
C ASP A 385 -16.76 20.41 -13.78
N ALA A 386 -17.46 19.68 -14.65
CA ALA A 386 -17.86 20.15 -15.97
C ALA A 386 -18.84 21.35 -15.94
N ARG A 387 -19.57 21.58 -14.84
CA ARG A 387 -20.53 22.70 -14.74
C ARG A 387 -19.82 24.05 -14.68
N VAL A 388 -18.66 24.07 -14.04
CA VAL A 388 -17.81 25.25 -13.88
C VAL A 388 -16.53 25.18 -14.71
N GLN A 389 -16.32 24.06 -15.42
CA GLN A 389 -15.15 23.78 -16.26
C GLN A 389 -13.83 23.92 -15.52
N LYS A 390 -13.77 23.47 -14.26
CA LYS A 390 -12.57 23.54 -13.41
C LYS A 390 -12.24 22.20 -12.80
N TRP A 391 -10.95 21.99 -12.54
CA TRP A 391 -10.48 20.97 -11.61
C TRP A 391 -10.72 21.44 -10.18
N ARG A 392 -11.20 20.54 -9.32
CA ARG A 392 -11.60 20.81 -7.95
C ARG A 392 -10.90 19.82 -7.05
N VAL A 393 -10.26 20.31 -5.99
CA VAL A 393 -9.54 19.46 -5.04
C VAL A 393 -9.98 19.76 -3.63
N LEU A 394 -10.50 18.74 -2.95
CA LEU A 394 -10.68 18.75 -1.51
C LEU A 394 -9.43 18.15 -0.86
N VAL A 395 -8.83 18.87 0.07
CA VAL A 395 -7.56 18.48 0.70
C VAL A 395 -7.55 18.87 2.16
N CYS A 396 -6.86 18.11 3.00
CA CYS A 396 -6.55 18.50 4.35
C CYS A 396 -5.37 19.51 4.34
N THR A 397 -5.63 20.72 4.81
CA THR A 397 -4.64 21.79 4.91
C THR A 397 -4.06 21.86 6.32
N LYS A 398 -2.82 22.31 6.48
CA LYS A 398 -2.27 22.57 7.82
C LYS A 398 -2.92 23.82 8.41
N GLY A 399 -3.56 23.71 9.56
CA GLY A 399 -4.26 24.85 10.15
C GLY A 399 -4.69 24.65 11.60
N GLY A 400 -5.40 25.65 12.15
CA GLY A 400 -5.80 25.72 13.56
C GLY A 400 -6.21 24.40 14.20
N PRO A 401 -7.29 23.73 13.76
CA PRO A 401 -7.77 22.48 14.35
C PRO A 401 -6.89 21.24 14.03
N GLY A 402 -5.73 21.44 13.40
CA GLY A 402 -4.82 20.39 12.94
C GLY A 402 -4.80 20.34 11.41
N TYR A 403 -5.71 19.54 10.84
CA TYR A 403 -5.79 19.28 9.40
C TYR A 403 -7.20 19.55 8.84
N PRO A 404 -7.69 20.81 8.83
CA PRO A 404 -9.01 21.10 8.28
C PRO A 404 -9.09 20.90 6.76
N ALA A 405 -10.23 20.37 6.31
CA ALA A 405 -10.56 20.26 4.89
C ALA A 405 -10.78 21.64 4.26
N THR A 406 -10.23 21.82 3.06
CA THR A 406 -10.28 23.06 2.28
C THR A 406 -10.46 22.70 0.80
N LEU A 407 -11.26 23.49 0.09
CA LEU A 407 -11.56 23.27 -1.33
C LEU A 407 -10.77 24.24 -2.20
N TYR A 408 -10.14 23.71 -3.25
CA TYR A 408 -9.35 24.44 -4.23
C TYR A 408 -9.89 24.24 -5.65
N GLU A 409 -9.51 25.14 -6.55
CA GLU A 409 -9.80 25.07 -7.97
C GLU A 409 -8.58 25.35 -8.84
N ALA A 410 -8.56 24.80 -10.05
CA ALA A 410 -7.56 25.08 -11.08
C ALA A 410 -8.10 24.89 -12.50
N ASP A 411 -7.45 25.51 -13.48
CA ASP A 411 -7.68 25.28 -14.91
C ASP A 411 -7.09 23.96 -15.41
N HIS A 412 -6.04 23.48 -14.74
CA HIS A 412 -5.37 22.22 -15.05
C HIS A 412 -5.37 21.29 -13.84
N TRP A 413 -5.39 19.98 -14.09
CA TRP A 413 -5.47 18.95 -13.05
C TRP A 413 -4.30 18.97 -12.05
N ASN A 414 -3.16 19.55 -12.44
CA ASN A 414 -1.94 19.66 -11.64
C ASN A 414 -1.67 21.08 -11.12
N GLY A 415 -2.63 21.99 -11.24
CA GLY A 415 -2.54 23.36 -10.75
C GLY A 415 -2.05 24.38 -11.79
N PRO A 416 -1.71 25.60 -11.37
CA PRO A 416 -1.71 26.07 -9.98
C PRO A 416 -3.12 26.13 -9.39
N PHE A 417 -3.23 25.88 -8.08
CA PHE A 417 -4.50 25.80 -7.38
C PHE A 417 -4.78 27.07 -6.56
N LYS A 418 -6.04 27.52 -6.60
CA LYS A 418 -6.57 28.63 -5.79
C LYS A 418 -7.61 28.11 -4.83
N GLN A 419 -7.50 28.49 -3.56
CA GLN A 419 -8.53 28.19 -2.55
C GLN A 419 -9.84 28.92 -2.87
N ILE A 420 -10.97 28.22 -2.71
CA ILE A 420 -12.31 28.77 -2.95
C ILE A 420 -13.29 28.59 -1.79
N ALA A 421 -13.06 27.63 -0.88
CA ALA A 421 -13.85 27.45 0.33
C ALA A 421 -13.03 26.77 1.43
N GLY A 422 -13.50 26.88 2.68
CA GLY A 422 -12.77 26.44 3.87
C GLY A 422 -11.62 27.40 4.26
N PRO A 423 -10.71 26.99 5.17
CA PRO A 423 -10.72 25.72 5.90
C PRO A 423 -11.95 25.57 6.78
N VAL A 424 -12.45 24.34 6.93
CA VAL A 424 -13.51 24.05 7.90
C VAL A 424 -12.98 24.14 9.35
N ASP A 425 -13.87 24.32 10.32
CA ASP A 425 -13.47 24.54 11.72
C ASP A 425 -13.11 23.25 12.50
N ILE A 426 -12.99 22.11 11.81
CA ILE A 426 -12.71 20.81 12.43
C ILE A 426 -11.51 20.11 11.82
N ASN A 427 -10.87 19.26 12.63
CA ASN A 427 -9.81 18.38 12.16
C ASN A 427 -10.38 17.32 11.23
N SER A 428 -9.85 17.20 10.02
CA SER A 428 -10.36 16.33 8.96
C SER A 428 -9.35 15.23 8.59
N THR A 429 -9.81 14.19 7.90
CA THR A 429 -8.99 13.18 7.22
C THR A 429 -9.82 12.46 6.17
N GLY A 430 -9.17 11.94 5.12
CA GLY A 430 -9.84 11.19 4.07
C GLY A 430 -10.88 12.01 3.33
N CYS A 431 -10.45 13.13 2.76
CA CYS A 431 -11.31 13.95 1.93
C CYS A 431 -11.85 13.16 0.75
N LEU A 432 -13.13 13.36 0.46
CA LEU A 432 -13.85 12.76 -0.65
C LEU A 432 -14.80 13.79 -1.24
N LEU A 433 -14.71 13.99 -2.56
CA LEU A 433 -15.76 14.67 -3.32
C LEU A 433 -16.56 13.59 -4.04
N GLN A 434 -17.80 13.37 -3.61
CA GLN A 434 -18.65 12.32 -4.17
C GLN A 434 -19.98 12.88 -4.62
N LYS A 435 -20.43 12.42 -5.78
CA LYS A 435 -21.74 12.77 -6.33
C LYS A 435 -22.83 11.84 -5.77
N PHE A 436 -23.92 12.45 -5.33
CA PHE A 436 -25.17 11.78 -4.95
C PHE A 436 -26.28 12.44 -5.77
N GLY A 437 -27.01 11.63 -6.54
CA GLY A 437 -27.91 12.14 -7.58
C GLY A 437 -27.19 13.10 -8.53
N GLY A 438 -27.70 14.33 -8.63
CA GLY A 438 -27.15 15.38 -9.48
C GLY A 438 -26.05 16.24 -8.86
N GLN A 439 -25.69 16.07 -7.58
CA GLN A 439 -24.91 17.06 -6.82
C GLN A 439 -23.68 16.45 -6.13
N TYR A 440 -22.59 17.20 -6.07
CA TYR A 440 -21.42 16.82 -5.28
C TYR A 440 -21.62 17.18 -3.80
N TYR A 441 -20.98 16.41 -2.95
CA TYR A 441 -20.83 16.67 -1.53
C TYR A 441 -19.37 16.47 -1.12
N ALA A 442 -18.96 17.18 -0.07
CA ALA A 442 -17.67 16.99 0.57
C ALA A 442 -17.84 16.09 1.79
N LEU A 443 -17.07 14.99 1.85
CA LEU A 443 -17.08 14.05 2.95
C LEU A 443 -15.66 13.89 3.50
N PHE A 444 -15.55 13.76 4.82
CA PHE A 444 -14.29 13.47 5.50
C PHE A 444 -14.55 12.94 6.90
N GLY A 445 -13.65 12.12 7.42
CA GLY A 445 -13.66 11.79 8.84
C GLY A 445 -13.12 12.92 9.69
N GLY A 446 -13.52 12.95 10.95
CA GLY A 446 -13.06 13.96 11.89
C GLY A 446 -12.91 13.43 13.30
N LYS A 447 -12.51 14.33 14.20
CA LYS A 447 -12.55 14.04 15.64
C LYS A 447 -14.02 14.08 16.09
N GLY A 448 -14.43 13.10 16.89
CA GLY A 448 -15.80 13.06 17.45
C GLY A 448 -16.63 11.84 17.02
N GLY A 449 -16.03 10.87 16.31
CA GLY A 449 -16.72 9.62 16.03
C GLY A 449 -17.75 9.73 14.91
N GLN A 450 -17.45 10.53 13.88
CA GLN A 450 -18.37 10.80 12.78
C GLN A 450 -17.63 10.91 11.44
N PHE A 451 -18.34 10.54 10.38
CA PHE A 451 -18.02 10.93 9.01
C PHE A 451 -18.86 12.13 8.65
N HIS A 452 -18.22 13.28 8.47
CA HIS A 452 -18.91 14.54 8.27
C HIS A 452 -19.35 14.71 6.82
N VAL A 453 -20.50 15.35 6.63
CA VAL A 453 -21.07 15.69 5.33
C VAL A 453 -21.19 17.22 5.25
N TYR A 454 -20.60 17.77 4.20
CA TYR A 454 -20.53 19.20 3.92
C TYR A 454 -21.05 19.50 2.51
N SER A 455 -21.63 20.69 2.33
CA SER A 455 -22.08 21.16 1.03
C SER A 455 -20.90 21.39 0.08
N TYR A 456 -21.18 21.35 -1.21
CA TYR A 456 -20.23 21.71 -2.26
C TYR A 456 -20.85 22.80 -3.16
N PRO A 457 -20.10 23.85 -3.52
CA PRO A 457 -18.69 24.11 -3.18
C PRO A 457 -18.45 24.84 -1.85
N GLU A 458 -19.48 25.30 -1.14
CA GLU A 458 -19.32 26.27 -0.04
C GLU A 458 -18.69 25.69 1.23
N LEU A 459 -18.65 24.36 1.38
CA LEU A 459 -18.22 23.68 2.60
C LEU A 459 -19.01 24.13 3.85
N ASN A 460 -20.34 24.22 3.73
CA ASN A 460 -21.22 24.37 4.89
C ASN A 460 -21.48 23.01 5.53
N ALA A 461 -21.44 22.92 6.86
CA ALA A 461 -21.75 21.68 7.56
C ALA A 461 -23.22 21.30 7.37
N LEU A 462 -23.49 20.06 6.94
CA LEU A 462 -24.85 19.54 6.73
C LEU A 462 -25.23 18.47 7.76
N GLY A 463 -24.26 17.66 8.21
CA GLY A 463 -24.48 16.60 9.17
C GLY A 463 -23.38 15.55 9.15
N ALA A 464 -23.76 14.30 9.40
CA ALA A 464 -22.85 13.15 9.38
C ALA A 464 -23.54 11.93 8.76
N LEU A 465 -22.75 11.00 8.22
CA LEU A 465 -23.26 9.72 7.72
C LEU A 465 -23.85 8.90 8.87
N ASP A 466 -24.97 8.23 8.59
CA ASP A 466 -25.61 7.31 9.50
C ASP A 466 -24.97 5.92 9.40
N MET A 467 -24.10 5.59 10.35
CA MET A 467 -23.26 4.38 10.36
C MET A 467 -23.71 3.40 11.45
N ASP A 468 -24.20 2.22 11.08
CA ASP A 468 -24.39 1.11 12.01
C ASP A 468 -23.04 0.43 12.30
N ARG A 469 -22.66 0.44 13.59
CA ARG A 469 -21.41 -0.12 14.13
C ARG A 469 -20.16 0.40 13.41
N PRO A 470 -19.84 1.69 13.58
CA PRO A 470 -18.71 2.32 12.91
C PRO A 470 -17.37 1.65 13.25
N PRO A 471 -16.29 1.93 12.48
CA PRO A 471 -14.97 1.32 12.67
C PRO A 471 -14.17 1.94 13.83
N TRP A 472 -14.86 2.46 14.85
CA TRP A 472 -14.29 3.01 16.07
C TRP A 472 -15.15 2.68 17.28
N SER A 473 -14.53 2.56 18.43
CA SER A 473 -15.22 2.50 19.72
C SER A 473 -15.30 3.89 20.36
N GLU A 474 -16.19 4.06 21.33
CA GLU A 474 -16.25 5.27 22.16
C GLU A 474 -14.90 5.51 22.86
N GLY A 475 -14.40 6.75 22.83
CA GLY A 475 -13.11 7.14 23.41
C GLY A 475 -11.87 6.77 22.56
N GLU A 476 -12.03 5.99 21.49
CA GLU A 476 -10.93 5.67 20.57
C GLU A 476 -10.73 6.73 19.48
N ASN A 477 -9.58 6.68 18.80
CA ASN A 477 -9.31 7.57 17.68
C ASN A 477 -10.17 7.20 16.47
N SER A 478 -11.11 8.07 16.14
CA SER A 478 -12.12 7.88 15.10
C SER A 478 -11.84 8.59 13.78
N ARG A 479 -10.64 9.14 13.57
CA ARG A 479 -10.24 9.81 12.32
C ARG A 479 -10.08 8.78 11.18
N CYS A 480 -11.19 8.30 10.65
CA CYS A 480 -11.25 7.28 9.60
C CYS A 480 -11.70 7.86 8.27
N TRP A 481 -11.52 7.14 7.17
CA TRP A 481 -11.86 7.63 5.83
C TRP A 481 -13.25 7.13 5.44
N PRO A 482 -14.17 8.01 4.98
CA PRO A 482 -15.57 7.64 4.77
C PRO A 482 -15.84 6.87 3.47
N ASN A 483 -14.86 6.75 2.57
CA ASN A 483 -14.97 6.38 1.15
C ASN A 483 -16.34 5.77 0.72
N VAL A 484 -17.26 6.64 0.30
CA VAL A 484 -18.63 6.27 -0.11
C VAL A 484 -18.69 6.17 -1.62
N ILE A 485 -19.24 5.07 -2.13
CA ILE A 485 -19.25 4.72 -3.54
C ILE A 485 -20.69 4.38 -3.96
N PRO A 486 -21.33 5.19 -4.82
CA PRO A 486 -22.56 4.80 -5.51
C PRO A 486 -22.30 3.64 -6.47
N LEU A 487 -23.22 2.68 -6.50
CA LEU A 487 -23.16 1.52 -7.38
C LEU A 487 -24.29 1.58 -8.42
N PRO A 488 -24.06 1.04 -9.64
CA PRO A 488 -25.12 0.89 -10.62
C PRO A 488 -26.16 -0.15 -10.16
N GLU A 489 -27.31 -0.16 -10.82
CA GLU A 489 -28.34 -1.18 -10.59
C GLU A 489 -27.79 -2.61 -10.78
N GLY A 490 -28.26 -3.55 -9.97
CA GLY A 490 -27.87 -4.96 -10.02
C GLY A 490 -26.92 -5.39 -8.89
N TYR A 491 -26.33 -4.45 -8.15
CA TYR A 491 -25.60 -4.73 -6.91
C TYR A 491 -26.55 -4.87 -5.70
N PRO A 492 -26.15 -5.60 -4.64
CA PRO A 492 -27.02 -5.84 -3.47
C PRO A 492 -27.35 -4.59 -2.66
N ALA A 493 -26.61 -3.49 -2.87
CA ALA A 493 -26.90 -2.19 -2.30
C ALA A 493 -26.58 -1.08 -3.31
N PRO A 494 -27.37 0.01 -3.35
CA PRO A 494 -27.12 1.15 -4.25
C PRO A 494 -25.90 1.97 -3.85
N TYR A 495 -25.43 1.85 -2.61
CA TYR A 495 -24.22 2.48 -2.13
C TYR A 495 -23.40 1.49 -1.30
N ILE A 496 -22.09 1.66 -1.30
CA ILE A 496 -21.23 1.08 -0.28
C ILE A 496 -20.40 2.18 0.39
N ALA A 497 -19.95 1.90 1.60
CA ALA A 497 -18.86 2.65 2.22
C ALA A 497 -17.74 1.69 2.60
N LEU A 498 -16.50 2.11 2.34
CA LEU A 498 -15.30 1.41 2.75
C LEU A 498 -14.51 2.30 3.70
N SER A 499 -14.18 1.75 4.86
CA SER A 499 -13.38 2.47 5.86
C SER A 499 -12.42 1.51 6.56
N MET A 500 -11.47 2.08 7.29
CA MET A 500 -10.54 1.35 8.13
C MET A 500 -10.65 1.74 9.60
N ASP A 501 -10.15 0.88 10.50
CA ASP A 501 -9.91 1.24 11.90
C ASP A 501 -8.49 1.77 12.11
N ARG A 502 -8.24 2.33 13.30
CA ARG A 502 -6.91 2.83 13.69
C ARG A 502 -6.18 1.92 14.69
N ALA A 503 -6.59 0.66 14.81
CA ALA A 503 -5.97 -0.28 15.74
C ALA A 503 -4.58 -0.69 15.26
N ASN A 504 -3.57 -0.50 16.11
CA ASN A 504 -2.18 -0.80 15.75
C ASN A 504 -1.87 -2.30 15.79
N TYR A 505 -0.96 -2.72 14.91
CA TYR A 505 -0.40 -4.05 14.92
C TYR A 505 0.40 -4.31 16.21
N PRO A 506 0.19 -5.45 16.91
CA PRO A 506 0.91 -5.76 18.14
C PRO A 506 2.44 -5.72 17.97
N GLY A 507 3.13 -5.05 18.89
CA GLY A 507 4.60 -4.92 18.87
C GLY A 507 5.13 -3.80 17.98
N LEU A 508 4.30 -3.18 17.13
CA LEU A 508 4.67 -1.99 16.37
C LEU A 508 4.00 -0.75 16.96
N LYS A 509 4.79 0.30 17.11
CA LYS A 509 4.30 1.63 17.48
C LYS A 509 4.17 2.49 16.23
N GLY A 510 3.21 3.42 16.28
CA GLY A 510 2.99 4.38 15.22
C GLY A 510 2.12 3.86 14.08
N TRP A 511 0.95 4.47 13.92
CA TRP A 511 0.11 4.53 12.72
C TRP A 511 0.13 3.33 11.75
N THR A 512 0.01 2.10 12.28
CA THR A 512 -0.02 0.87 11.48
C THR A 512 -1.42 0.50 11.00
N TYR A 513 -2.44 0.74 11.84
CA TYR A 513 -3.87 0.60 11.53
C TYR A 513 -4.26 -0.81 10.99
N GLY A 514 -5.48 -1.00 10.51
CA GLY A 514 -5.65 -1.98 9.43
C GLY A 514 -6.60 -3.16 9.61
N ALA A 515 -7.81 -2.95 10.11
CA ALA A 515 -8.92 -3.70 9.50
C ALA A 515 -9.65 -2.83 8.50
N LEU A 516 -10.11 -3.42 7.40
CA LEU A 516 -11.04 -2.82 6.44
C LEU A 516 -12.46 -3.25 6.79
N TYR A 517 -13.41 -2.33 6.63
CA TYR A 517 -14.82 -2.50 6.92
C TYR A 517 -15.63 -2.18 5.68
N LEU A 518 -16.53 -3.09 5.30
CA LEU A 518 -17.51 -2.90 4.23
C LEU A 518 -18.88 -2.59 4.84
N TYR A 519 -19.52 -1.56 4.33
CA TYR A 519 -20.90 -1.19 4.66
C TYR A 519 -21.74 -1.16 3.38
N HIS A 520 -22.98 -1.62 3.49
CA HIS A 520 -24.00 -1.45 2.45
C HIS A 520 -24.91 -0.29 2.86
N GLY A 521 -25.10 0.67 1.95
CA GLY A 521 -25.93 1.85 2.12
C GLY A 521 -27.27 1.71 1.41
N HIS A 522 -28.36 1.98 2.12
CA HIS A 522 -29.71 2.04 1.56
C HIS A 522 -30.39 3.36 1.94
N VAL A 523 -31.19 3.91 1.02
CA VAL A 523 -32.04 5.07 1.30
C VAL A 523 -33.08 4.69 2.36
N LYS A 524 -33.30 5.58 3.32
CA LYS A 524 -34.20 5.40 4.47
C LYS A 524 -35.68 5.32 4.11
#